data_AF-A0A2G5B5N7-F1
#
_entry.id   AF-A0A2G5B5N7-F1
#
_cell.length_a   1.000
_cell.length_b   1.000
_cell.length_c   1.000
_cell.angle_alpha   90.00
_cell.angle_beta   90.00
_cell.angle_gamma   90.00
#
_symmetry.space_group_name_H-M   'P 1'
#
loop_
_entity.id
_entity.type
_entity.pdbx_description
1 polymer ?
#
loop_
_entity_poly.entity_id
_entity_poly.type
_entity_poly.pdbx_seq_one_letter_code
_entity_poly.pdbx_strand_id
1 'polypeptide(L)'
;MAGATEAQDGFKAATHQGTPLTRVSGRPWKQPKSAANRSMMSKTLRRTYQQRMEKHRDQLALKQTQQELHDEKEAEKTALREKLIERRRKREEKLQRELHESKMSERKRMRMKRKELRARAHAKH
;
A
#
# COMPACT_ATOMS: atom_id res chain seq x y z
N MET A 1 27.61 44.64 -76.64
CA MET A 1 26.70 43.74 -77.38
C MET A 1 26.01 42.86 -76.35
N ALA A 2 24.76 43.21 -76.00
CA ALA A 2 23.55 42.46 -76.37
C ALA A 2 23.44 41.15 -75.57
N GLY A 3 22.73 41.15 -74.44
CA GLY A 3 21.38 40.55 -74.32
C GLY A 3 21.52 39.23 -73.55
N ALA A 4 20.61 38.72 -72.73
CA ALA A 4 19.22 39.06 -72.49
C ALA A 4 18.86 38.61 -71.05
N THR A 5 17.82 39.25 -70.53
CA THR A 5 17.06 38.93 -69.33
C THR A 5 16.37 37.57 -69.44
N GLU A 6 16.44 36.75 -68.40
CA GLU A 6 15.41 35.73 -68.16
C GLU A 6 15.10 35.66 -66.67
N ALA A 7 14.00 36.32 -66.31
CA ALA A 7 13.33 36.15 -65.04
C ALA A 7 12.71 34.75 -65.00
N GLN A 8 12.97 34.00 -63.94
CA GLN A 8 12.08 32.91 -63.55
C GLN A 8 11.70 33.06 -62.07
N ASP A 9 10.43 33.40 -61.89
CA ASP A 9 9.69 33.34 -60.64
C ASP A 9 9.74 31.92 -60.07
N GLY A 10 10.66 31.70 -59.15
CA GLY A 10 10.70 30.50 -58.32
C GLY A 10 9.62 30.58 -57.24
N PHE A 11 8.42 30.10 -57.56
CA PHE A 11 7.37 29.81 -56.57
C PHE A 11 7.99 28.98 -55.43
N LYS A 12 8.13 29.57 -54.24
CA LYS A 12 8.60 28.87 -53.05
C LYS A 12 7.58 27.80 -52.69
N ALA A 13 7.80 26.57 -53.15
CA ALA A 13 7.09 25.40 -52.69
C ALA A 13 7.39 25.23 -51.20
N ALA A 14 6.40 25.51 -50.35
CA ALA A 14 6.45 25.19 -48.94
C ALA A 14 6.54 23.67 -48.78
N THR A 15 7.76 23.16 -48.60
CA THR A 15 8.02 21.77 -48.30
C THR A 15 7.57 21.48 -46.86
N HIS A 16 6.37 20.92 -46.71
CA HIS A 16 5.92 20.28 -45.47
C HIS A 16 6.69 18.97 -45.25
N GLN A 17 7.94 19.08 -44.80
CA GLN A 17 8.75 17.92 -44.40
C GLN A 17 8.67 17.79 -42.87
N GLY A 18 7.98 16.75 -42.37
CA GLY A 18 8.11 16.37 -40.96
C GLY A 18 6.89 15.77 -40.24
N THR A 19 5.78 15.45 -40.91
CA THR A 19 4.73 14.64 -40.29
C THR A 19 4.50 13.36 -41.08
N PRO A 20 4.67 12.16 -40.48
CA PRO A 20 4.33 10.94 -41.19
C PRO A 20 2.83 10.96 -41.50
N LEU A 21 2.49 10.75 -42.79
CA LEU A 21 1.13 10.60 -43.33
C LEU A 21 0.42 9.32 -42.82
N THR A 22 0.69 8.90 -41.59
CA THR A 22 0.21 7.63 -41.03
C THR A 22 -1.23 7.76 -40.53
N ARG A 23 -2.16 7.82 -41.48
CA ARG A 23 -3.59 7.48 -41.30
C ARG A 23 -4.30 7.25 -42.65
N VAL A 24 -3.61 6.64 -43.60
CA VAL A 24 -4.15 6.35 -44.94
C VAL A 24 -3.95 4.87 -45.24
N SER A 25 -5.04 4.16 -45.55
CA SER A 25 -4.89 2.88 -46.25
C SER A 25 -4.40 3.24 -47.65
N GLY A 26 -3.30 2.64 -48.11
CA GLY A 26 -2.49 3.06 -49.28
C GLY A 26 -3.17 3.13 -50.66
N ARG A 27 -4.48 3.36 -50.71
CA ARG A 27 -5.27 3.68 -51.89
C ARG A 27 -5.08 5.16 -52.26
N PRO A 28 -4.77 5.48 -53.52
CA PRO A 28 -4.36 6.83 -53.93
C PRO A 28 -5.49 7.86 -53.88
N TRP A 29 -6.76 7.44 -53.85
CA TRP A 29 -7.91 8.35 -53.80
C TRP A 29 -8.34 8.75 -52.38
N LYS A 30 -7.64 8.28 -51.34
CA LYS A 30 -7.98 8.60 -49.94
C LYS A 30 -7.15 9.78 -49.45
N GLN A 31 -7.83 10.84 -49.03
CA GLN A 31 -7.19 11.99 -48.40
C GLN A 31 -6.71 11.65 -46.98
N PRO A 32 -5.56 12.19 -46.53
CA PRO A 32 -5.07 12.00 -45.17
C PRO A 32 -6.07 12.56 -44.15
N LYS A 33 -6.52 11.69 -43.24
CA LYS A 33 -7.43 12.11 -42.16
C LYS A 33 -6.66 12.93 -41.12
N SER A 34 -7.07 14.18 -40.92
CA SER A 34 -6.62 14.98 -39.78
C SER A 34 -7.05 14.35 -38.45
N ALA A 35 -6.36 14.69 -37.36
CA ALA A 35 -6.76 14.26 -36.02
C ALA A 35 -8.19 14.72 -35.74
N ALA A 36 -9.05 13.80 -35.31
CA ALA A 36 -10.44 14.11 -35.01
C ALA A 36 -10.52 15.06 -33.80
N ASN A 37 -10.76 16.35 -34.08
CA ASN A 37 -11.05 17.34 -33.05
C ASN A 37 -12.45 17.09 -32.49
N ARG A 38 -12.53 16.50 -31.30
CA ARG A 38 -13.80 16.27 -30.60
C ARG A 38 -14.30 17.60 -30.02
N SER A 39 -15.02 18.38 -30.82
CA SER A 39 -15.59 19.68 -30.44
C SER A 39 -16.74 19.55 -29.44
N MET A 40 -17.53 18.48 -29.53
CA MET A 40 -18.66 18.22 -28.63
C MET A 40 -18.26 17.63 -27.27
N MET A 41 -16.97 17.33 -27.04
CA MET A 41 -16.52 16.88 -25.71
C MET A 41 -16.45 18.06 -24.75
N SER A 42 -17.01 17.88 -23.56
CA SER A 42 -16.94 18.88 -22.50
C SER A 42 -15.48 19.24 -22.17
N LYS A 43 -15.27 20.49 -21.75
CA LYS A 43 -13.94 21.02 -21.40
C LYS A 43 -13.27 20.21 -20.29
N THR A 44 -14.05 19.60 -19.40
CA THR A 44 -13.56 18.76 -18.28
C THR A 44 -12.99 17.42 -18.74
N LEU A 45 -13.49 16.88 -19.85
CA LEU A 45 -13.03 15.63 -20.47
C LEU A 45 -11.90 15.85 -21.49
N ARG A 46 -11.70 17.08 -21.97
CA ARG A 46 -10.60 17.49 -22.87
C ARG A 46 -9.26 17.68 -22.15
N ARG A 47 -8.85 16.73 -21.32
CA ARG A 47 -7.54 16.80 -20.65
C ARG A 47 -6.42 16.37 -21.58
N THR A 48 -5.31 17.10 -21.56
CA THR A 48 -4.10 16.67 -22.26
C THR A 48 -3.51 15.44 -21.58
N TYR A 49 -2.67 14.69 -22.29
CA TYR A 49 -1.98 13.54 -21.70
C TYR A 49 -1.14 13.95 -20.48
N GLN A 50 -0.45 15.09 -20.56
CA GLN A 50 0.35 15.64 -19.45
C GLN A 50 -0.50 15.87 -18.20
N GLN A 51 -1.66 16.53 -18.34
CA GLN A 51 -2.59 16.75 -17.22
C GLN A 51 -3.13 15.45 -16.61
N ARG A 52 -3.26 14.38 -17.41
CA ARG A 52 -3.64 13.06 -16.89
C ARG A 52 -2.50 12.41 -16.11
N MET A 53 -1.27 12.55 -16.60
CA MET A 53 -0.08 12.02 -15.94
C MET A 53 0.22 12.74 -14.62
N GLU A 54 0.04 14.05 -14.56
CA GLU A 54 0.16 14.83 -13.31
C GLU A 54 -0.84 14.31 -12.27
N LYS A 55 -2.13 14.24 -12.62
CA LYS A 55 -3.16 13.71 -11.72
C LYS A 55 -2.88 12.28 -11.27
N HIS A 56 -2.35 11.44 -12.16
CA HIS A 56 -1.98 10.08 -11.81
C HIS A 56 -0.82 10.05 -10.80
N ARG A 57 0.19 10.90 -10.98
CA ARG A 57 1.31 11.02 -10.02
C ARG A 57 0.81 11.50 -8.66
N ASP A 58 -0.06 12.50 -8.63
CA ASP A 58 -0.64 13.01 -7.38
C ASP A 58 -1.44 11.93 -6.66
N GLN A 59 -2.25 11.17 -7.41
CA GLN A 59 -3.03 10.05 -6.86
C GLN A 59 -2.14 8.92 -6.35
N LEU A 60 -1.03 8.62 -7.01
CA LEU A 60 -0.06 7.63 -6.54
C LEU A 60 0.60 8.09 -5.24
N ALA A 61 1.05 9.35 -5.17
CA ALA A 61 1.64 9.91 -3.98
C ALA A 61 0.66 9.88 -2.79
N LEU A 62 -0.61 10.25 -3.01
CA LEU A 62 -1.65 10.15 -1.98
C LEU A 62 -1.93 8.72 -1.52
N LYS A 63 -1.89 7.74 -2.43
CA LYS A 63 -2.07 6.33 -2.06
C LYS A 63 -0.90 5.80 -1.25
N GLN A 64 0.33 6.20 -1.60
CA GLN A 64 1.52 5.82 -0.85
C GLN A 64 1.45 6.35 0.58
N THR A 65 1.16 7.65 0.76
CA THR A 65 1.02 8.23 2.10
C THR A 65 -0.14 7.62 2.88
N GLN A 66 -1.25 7.29 2.22
CA GLN A 66 -2.37 6.58 2.85
C GLN A 66 -1.96 5.18 3.36
N GLN A 67 -1.16 4.44 2.57
CA GLN A 67 -0.66 3.12 2.96
C GLN A 67 0.32 3.21 4.12
N GLU A 68 1.29 4.12 4.05
CA GLU A 68 2.26 4.37 5.12
C GLU A 68 1.56 4.67 6.45
N LEU A 69 0.60 5.60 6.45
CA LEU A 69 -0.16 5.96 7.66
C LEU A 69 -1.04 4.82 8.18
N HIS A 70 -1.56 3.98 7.29
CA HIS A 70 -2.36 2.82 7.70
C HIS A 70 -1.48 1.77 8.38
N ASP A 71 -0.33 1.47 7.78
CA ASP A 71 0.59 0.46 8.26
C ASP A 71 1.22 0.87 9.59
N GLU A 72 1.55 2.15 9.78
CA GLU A 72 1.98 2.70 11.06
C GLU A 72 0.92 2.50 12.15
N LYS A 73 -0.35 2.81 11.87
CA LYS A 73 -1.44 2.64 12.83
C LYS A 73 -1.70 1.18 13.18
N GLU A 74 -1.64 0.27 12.21
CA GLU A 74 -1.80 -1.16 12.48
C GLU A 74 -0.60 -1.72 13.24
N ALA A 75 0.62 -1.26 12.97
CA ALA A 75 1.82 -1.62 13.73
C ALA A 75 1.71 -1.17 15.21
N GLU A 76 1.20 0.02 15.48
CA GLU A 76 0.97 0.48 16.85
C GLU A 76 -0.10 -0.35 17.57
N LYS A 77 -1.24 -0.61 16.92
CA LYS A 77 -2.32 -1.42 17.50
C LYS A 77 -1.85 -2.85 17.79
N THR A 78 -1.10 -3.45 16.89
CA THR A 78 -0.56 -4.81 17.07
C THR A 78 0.44 -4.85 18.22
N ALA A 79 1.37 -3.89 18.30
CA ALA A 79 2.30 -3.77 19.42
C ALA A 79 1.59 -3.60 20.78
N LEU A 80 0.50 -2.82 20.84
CA LEU A 80 -0.29 -2.68 22.06
C LEU A 80 -1.01 -3.98 22.45
N ARG A 81 -1.56 -4.71 21.48
CA ARG A 81 -2.19 -6.01 21.70
C ARG A 81 -1.18 -7.03 22.22
N GLU A 82 -0.02 -7.11 21.61
CA GLU A 82 1.06 -8.02 22.02
C GLU A 82 1.50 -7.75 23.46
N LYS A 83 1.75 -6.49 23.81
CA LYS A 83 2.08 -6.08 25.19
C LYS A 83 1.00 -6.51 26.19
N LEU A 84 -0.28 -6.39 25.82
CA LEU A 84 -1.38 -6.77 26.70
C LEU A 84 -1.49 -8.29 26.86
N ILE A 85 -1.32 -9.04 25.78
CA ILE A 85 -1.27 -10.51 25.77
C ILE A 85 -0.11 -10.99 26.65
N GLU A 86 1.09 -10.41 26.50
CA GLU A 86 2.24 -10.75 27.33
C GLU A 86 1.99 -10.46 28.82
N ARG A 87 1.42 -9.30 29.15
CA ARG A 87 1.03 -8.96 30.53
C ARG A 87 0.00 -9.92 31.10
N ARG A 88 -0.93 -10.40 30.27
CA ARG A 88 -1.92 -11.40 30.69
C ARG A 88 -1.25 -12.76 30.93
N ARG A 89 -0.43 -13.21 29.99
CA ARG A 89 0.32 -14.47 30.10
C ARG A 89 1.21 -14.50 31.35
N LYS A 90 1.98 -13.44 31.61
CA LYS A 90 2.82 -13.34 32.82
C LYS A 90 2.01 -13.41 34.11
N ARG A 91 0.81 -12.80 34.14
CA ARG A 91 -0.09 -12.86 35.30
C ARG A 91 -0.65 -14.26 35.48
N GLU A 92 -1.11 -14.89 34.41
CA GLU A 92 -1.65 -16.26 34.45
C GLU A 92 -0.57 -17.26 34.90
N GLU A 93 0.65 -17.19 34.36
CA GLU A 93 1.77 -18.03 34.78
C GLU A 93 2.13 -17.83 36.26
N LYS A 94 2.10 -16.58 36.75
CA LYS A 94 2.31 -16.27 38.17
C LYS A 94 1.23 -16.88 39.05
N LEU A 95 -0.05 -16.70 38.69
CA LEU A 95 -1.17 -17.26 39.43
C LEU A 95 -1.11 -18.80 39.47
N GLN A 96 -0.78 -19.45 38.35
CA GLN A 96 -0.62 -20.90 38.31
C GLN A 96 0.50 -21.38 39.24
N ARG A 97 1.62 -20.66 39.28
CA ARG A 97 2.73 -20.97 40.21
C ARG A 97 2.30 -20.83 41.66
N GLU A 98 1.65 -19.72 42.02
CA GLU A 98 1.16 -19.46 43.38
C GLU A 98 0.13 -20.51 43.83
N LEU A 99 -0.80 -20.90 42.95
CA LEU A 99 -1.77 -21.96 43.22
C LEU A 99 -1.09 -23.31 43.46
N HIS A 100 -0.08 -23.64 42.65
CA HIS A 100 0.68 -24.87 42.82
C HIS A 100 1.47 -24.88 44.14
N GLU A 101 2.15 -23.78 44.46
CA GLU A 101 2.88 -23.62 45.72
C GLU A 101 1.95 -23.72 46.94
N SER A 102 0.78 -23.08 46.89
CA SER A 102 -0.24 -23.18 47.93
C SER A 102 -0.69 -24.62 48.14
N LYS A 103 -1.03 -25.33 47.05
CA LYS A 103 -1.45 -26.75 47.10
C LYS A 103 -0.37 -27.63 47.70
N MET A 104 0.90 -27.39 47.40
CA MET A 104 2.01 -28.15 47.98
C MET A 104 2.23 -27.82 49.47
N SER A 105 2.09 -26.55 49.85
CA SER A 105 2.12 -26.10 51.24
C SER A 105 1.01 -26.73 52.07
N GLU A 106 -0.22 -26.74 51.57
CA GLU A 106 -1.36 -27.41 52.20
C GLU A 106 -1.12 -28.91 52.38
N ARG A 107 -0.65 -29.60 51.34
CA ARG A 107 -0.30 -31.03 51.41
C ARG A 107 0.78 -31.29 52.47
N LYS A 108 1.79 -30.42 52.57
CA LYS A 108 2.83 -30.52 53.60
C LYS A 108 2.26 -30.33 55.01
N ARG A 109 1.42 -29.31 55.22
CA ARG A 109 0.72 -29.07 56.49
C ARG A 109 -0.15 -30.27 56.90
N MET A 110 -0.91 -30.84 55.97
CA MET A 110 -1.73 -32.03 56.22
C MET A 110 -0.87 -33.26 56.57
N ARG A 111 0.31 -33.42 55.93
CA ARG A 111 1.25 -34.49 56.26
C ARG A 111 1.80 -34.36 57.69
N MET A 112 2.14 -33.15 58.13
CA MET A 112 2.59 -32.89 59.50
C MET A 112 1.49 -33.17 60.51
N LYS A 113 0.27 -32.67 60.29
CA LYS A 113 -0.90 -32.98 61.13
C LYS A 113 -1.13 -34.47 61.26
N ARG A 114 -1.03 -35.24 60.16
CA ARG A 114 -1.16 -36.71 60.19
C ARG A 114 -0.06 -37.38 61.02
N LYS A 115 1.18 -36.89 60.96
CA LYS A 115 2.29 -37.41 61.77
C LYS A 115 2.07 -37.13 63.27
N GLU A 116 1.68 -35.91 63.62
CA GLU A 116 1.37 -35.51 65.00
C GLU A 116 0.24 -36.36 65.59
N LEU A 117 -0.84 -36.57 64.81
CA LEU A 117 -1.95 -37.42 65.22
C LEU A 117 -1.50 -38.87 65.47
N ARG A 118 -0.64 -39.43 64.61
CA ARG A 118 -0.08 -40.78 64.80
C ARG A 118 0.82 -40.85 66.04
N ALA A 119 1.72 -39.89 66.21
CA ALA A 119 2.60 -39.84 67.39
C ALA A 119 1.80 -39.75 68.69
N ARG A 120 0.74 -38.92 68.70
CA ARG A 120 -0.18 -38.81 69.84
C ARG A 120 -0.96 -40.10 70.11
N ALA A 121 -1.34 -40.85 69.07
CA ALA A 121 -2.01 -42.13 69.22
C ALA A 121 -1.06 -43.20 69.79
N HIS A 122 0.19 -43.25 69.30
CA HIS A 122 1.21 -44.17 69.80
C HIS A 122 1.64 -43.86 71.24
N ALA A 123 1.70 -42.59 71.64
CA ALA A 123 2.06 -42.20 73.01
C ALA A 123 0.96 -42.49 74.05
N LYS A 124 -0.25 -42.87 73.61
CA LYS A 124 -1.40 -43.21 74.48
C LYS A 124 -1.56 -44.72 74.70
N HIS A 125 -0.81 -45.55 73.97
CA HIS A 125 -0.74 -47.00 74.15
C HIS A 125 0.60 -47.36 74.79
#